data_AF-K2DMS0-F1
#
_entry.id   AF-K2DMS0-F1
#
_cell.length_a   1.000
_cell.length_b   1.000
_cell.length_c   1.000
_cell.angle_alpha   90.00
_cell.angle_beta   90.00
_cell.angle_gamma   90.00
#
_symmetry.space_group_name_H-M   'P 1'
#
loop_
_entity.id
_entity.type
_entity.pdbx_description
1 polymer ?
#
loop_
_entity_poly.entity_id
_entity_poly.type
_entity_poly.pdbx_seq_one_letter_code
_entity_poly.pdbx_strand_id
1 'polypeptide(L)'
;MYSVSEVAKMLNVSRVTIYRNIETEELQRYVTVKNKVKYIDLTGIDLLKEKLGCNTKQECNSNIETTDVLHQLHKLQMLQTETEHLKRELESKERHIDTLTNETTMLHSMLQHEQEAGKDLRKLIENSQVLQKQQQEKILMLEDSHTKEKSSFWDRFRRQ
;
A
#
# COMPACT_ATOMS: atom_id res chain seq x y z
N MET A 1 -48.62 15.88 41.81
CA MET A 1 -48.42 17.16 41.11
C MET A 1 -46.94 17.38 40.85
N TYR A 2 -46.57 17.69 39.62
CA TYR A 2 -45.19 17.94 39.20
C TYR A 2 -45.08 19.33 38.59
N SER A 3 -44.00 20.06 38.85
CA SER A 3 -43.75 21.35 38.22
C SER A 3 -43.49 21.22 36.73
N VAL A 4 -43.75 22.27 35.95
CA VAL A 4 -43.42 22.30 34.51
C VAL A 4 -41.96 21.93 34.23
N SER A 5 -41.03 22.31 35.13
CA SER A 5 -39.62 21.96 35.01
C SER A 5 -39.35 20.47 35.20
N GLU A 6 -40.07 19.81 36.11
CA GLU A 6 -39.96 18.35 36.32
C GLU A 6 -40.60 17.59 35.16
N VAL A 7 -41.77 18.01 34.69
CA VAL A 7 -42.44 17.39 33.54
C VAL A 7 -41.62 17.52 32.26
N ALA A 8 -41.00 18.68 32.02
CA ALA A 8 -40.10 18.89 30.89
C ALA A 8 -38.93 17.90 30.90
N LYS A 9 -38.36 17.64 32.08
CA LYS A 9 -37.30 16.62 32.25
C LYS A 9 -37.83 15.20 32.06
N MET A 10 -39.00 14.88 32.63
CA MET A 10 -39.61 13.55 32.53
C MET A 10 -39.97 13.17 31.08
N LEU A 11 -40.38 14.14 30.27
CA LEU A 11 -40.76 13.95 28.88
C LEU A 11 -39.63 14.25 27.88
N ASN A 12 -38.45 14.66 28.36
CA ASN A 12 -37.31 15.09 27.55
C ASN A 12 -37.66 16.15 26.47
N VAL A 13 -38.46 17.14 26.85
CA VAL A 13 -38.86 18.24 25.96
C VAL A 13 -38.55 19.59 26.60
N SER A 14 -38.49 20.66 25.80
CA SER A 14 -38.22 21.99 26.33
C SER A 14 -39.34 22.47 27.26
N ARG A 15 -38.98 23.28 28.26
CA ARG A 15 -39.98 23.95 29.14
C ARG A 15 -41.00 24.75 28.33
N VAL A 16 -40.55 25.38 27.25
CA VAL A 16 -41.41 26.16 26.33
C VAL A 16 -42.43 25.27 25.64
N THR A 17 -42.03 24.07 25.22
CA THR A 17 -42.93 23.06 24.64
C THR A 17 -44.02 22.67 25.64
N ILE A 18 -43.67 22.47 26.91
CA ILE A 18 -44.67 22.20 27.96
C ILE A 18 -45.59 23.41 28.14
N TYR A 19 -45.06 24.63 28.28
CA TYR A 19 -45.87 25.85 28.45
C TYR A 19 -46.88 26.06 27.30
N ARG A 20 -46.46 25.84 26.05
CA ARG A 20 -47.35 25.93 24.88
C ARG A 20 -48.48 24.90 24.92
N ASN A 21 -48.22 23.68 25.38
CA ASN A 21 -49.21 22.62 25.40
C ASN A 21 -50.18 22.73 26.60
N ILE A 22 -49.71 23.19 27.76
CA ILE A 22 -50.57 23.40 28.93
C ILE A 22 -51.50 24.63 28.80
N GLU A 23 -51.24 25.50 27.82
CA GLU A 23 -52.12 26.62 27.48
C GLU A 23 -53.34 26.21 26.65
N THR A 24 -53.40 24.96 26.18
CA THR A 24 -54.59 24.42 25.48
C THR A 24 -55.73 24.13 26.44
N GLU A 25 -56.98 24.43 26.04
CA GLU A 25 -58.19 24.33 26.89
C GLU A 25 -58.38 22.95 27.53
N GLU A 26 -57.97 21.89 26.84
CA GLU A 26 -58.04 20.50 27.31
C GLU A 26 -57.10 20.23 28.49
N LEU A 27 -55.95 20.90 28.51
CA LEU A 27 -54.85 20.59 29.42
C LEU A 27 -54.77 21.57 30.59
N GLN A 28 -55.33 22.77 30.42
CA GLN A 28 -55.50 23.77 31.50
C GLN A 28 -56.25 23.20 32.71
N ARG A 29 -57.20 22.27 32.49
CA ARG A 29 -57.98 21.63 33.56
C ARG A 29 -57.14 20.79 34.53
N TYR A 30 -55.95 20.37 34.10
CA TYR A 30 -55.02 19.57 34.90
C TYR A 30 -53.82 20.39 35.41
N VAL A 31 -53.90 21.72 35.30
CA VAL A 31 -52.84 22.65 35.71
C VAL A 31 -53.28 23.44 36.93
N THR A 32 -52.47 23.42 37.98
CA THR A 32 -52.67 24.24 39.17
C THR A 32 -51.54 25.24 39.36
N VAL A 33 -51.87 26.45 39.83
CA VAL A 33 -50.88 27.50 40.09
C VAL A 33 -50.70 27.64 41.60
N LYS A 34 -49.49 27.37 42.09
CA LYS A 34 -49.13 27.57 43.49
C LYS A 34 -47.85 28.40 43.56
N ASN A 35 -47.85 29.47 44.35
CA ASN A 35 -46.69 30.36 44.50
C ASN A 35 -46.08 30.84 43.17
N LYS A 36 -46.93 31.23 42.21
CA LYS A 36 -46.55 31.65 40.84
C LYS A 36 -45.88 30.56 39.98
N VAL A 37 -45.87 29.30 40.42
CA VAL A 37 -45.38 28.15 39.65
C VAL A 37 -46.56 27.30 39.18
N LYS A 38 -46.54 26.88 37.91
CA LYS A 38 -47.52 25.97 37.32
C LYS A 38 -47.12 24.51 37.62
N TYR A 39 -48.08 23.73 38.11
CA TYR A 39 -47.97 22.31 38.40
C TYR A 39 -48.99 21.52 37.58
N ILE A 40 -48.62 20.31 37.18
CA ILE A 40 -49.43 19.44 36.33
C ILE A 40 -49.71 18.14 37.09
N ASP A 41 -50.95 17.68 37.05
CA ASP A 41 -51.35 16.39 37.60
C ASP A 41 -50.91 15.21 36.73
N LEU A 42 -50.86 14.02 37.33
CA LEU A 42 -50.48 12.78 36.63
C LEU A 42 -51.32 12.54 35.38
N THR A 43 -52.64 12.75 35.46
CA THR A 43 -53.55 12.66 34.31
C THR A 43 -53.22 13.66 33.20
N GLY A 44 -52.81 14.88 33.56
CA GLY A 44 -52.38 15.89 32.59
C GLY A 44 -51.03 15.55 31.95
N ILE A 45 -50.14 14.88 32.68
CA ILE A 45 -48.87 14.37 32.15
C ILE A 45 -49.11 13.23 31.15
N ASP A 46 -50.05 12.33 31.43
CA ASP A 46 -50.37 11.24 30.50
C ASP A 46 -51.03 11.77 29.21
N LEU A 47 -51.90 12.77 29.30
CA LEU A 47 -52.43 13.47 28.14
C LEU A 47 -51.33 14.21 27.35
N LEU A 48 -50.34 14.78 28.05
CA LEU A 48 -49.16 15.39 27.40
C LEU A 48 -48.32 14.36 26.66
N LYS A 49 -48.11 13.16 27.22
CA LYS A 49 -47.40 12.08 26.53
C LYS A 49 -48.12 11.68 25.26
N GLU A 50 -49.44 11.52 25.32
CA GLU A 50 -50.28 11.18 24.17
C GLU A 50 -50.18 12.26 23.09
N LYS A 51 -50.37 13.55 23.46
CA LYS A 51 -50.26 14.68 22.52
C LYS A 51 -48.88 14.84 21.90
N LEU A 52 -47.83 14.59 22.68
CA LEU A 52 -46.45 14.67 22.20
C LEU A 52 -46.01 13.41 21.45
N GLY A 53 -46.88 12.41 21.30
CA GLY A 53 -46.54 11.15 20.65
C GLY A 53 -45.45 10.37 21.40
N CYS A 54 -45.23 10.67 22.68
CA CYS A 54 -44.25 9.99 23.54
C CYS A 54 -44.81 8.64 24.04
N ASN A 55 -45.30 7.82 23.11
CA ASN A 55 -45.67 6.45 23.41
C ASN A 55 -44.39 5.63 23.46
N THR A 56 -43.96 5.30 24.68
CA THR A 56 -43.06 4.20 25.05
C THR A 56 -42.04 3.77 23.99
N LYS A 57 -40.80 4.23 24.18
CA LYS A 57 -39.57 3.71 23.55
C LYS A 57 -39.60 3.74 22.02
N GLN A 58 -39.32 4.89 21.39
CA GLN A 58 -38.42 5.03 20.24
C GLN A 58 -38.45 6.48 19.68
N GLU A 59 -37.28 7.10 19.63
CA GLU A 59 -36.81 8.09 18.64
C GLU A 59 -37.71 9.28 18.25
N CYS A 60 -37.48 10.41 18.89
CA CYS A 60 -37.65 11.71 18.25
C CYS A 60 -36.32 12.12 17.57
N ASN A 61 -35.89 11.47 16.47
CA ASN A 61 -34.75 11.91 15.61
C ASN A 61 -34.49 11.04 14.33
N SER A 62 -35.50 10.60 13.59
CA SER A 62 -35.31 9.59 12.52
C SER A 62 -34.71 10.06 11.17
N ASN A 63 -34.43 11.35 10.95
CA ASN A 63 -34.00 11.84 9.62
C ASN A 63 -32.51 12.23 9.52
N ILE A 64 -31.82 12.45 10.64
CA ILE A 64 -30.42 12.90 10.66
C ILE A 64 -29.44 11.72 10.80
N GLU A 65 -29.81 10.67 11.54
CA GLU A 65 -28.95 9.51 11.73
C GLU A 65 -28.87 8.59 10.50
N THR A 66 -29.97 8.44 9.75
CA THR A 66 -30.02 7.62 8.53
C THR A 66 -29.20 8.21 7.38
N THR A 67 -29.15 9.54 7.27
CA THR A 67 -28.32 10.22 6.27
C THR A 67 -26.83 10.15 6.62
N ASP A 68 -26.44 10.26 7.89
CA ASP A 68 -25.04 10.11 8.30
C ASP A 68 -24.50 8.67 8.08
N VAL A 69 -25.30 7.65 8.42
CA VAL A 69 -24.93 6.24 8.19
C VAL A 69 -24.75 5.93 6.69
N LEU A 70 -25.63 6.44 5.82
CA LEU A 70 -25.49 6.28 4.37
C LEU A 70 -24.23 6.96 3.81
N HIS A 71 -23.88 8.15 4.30
CA HIS A 71 -22.65 8.84 3.90
C HIS A 71 -21.40 8.07 4.36
N GLN A 72 -21.42 7.54 5.58
CA GLN A 72 -20.32 6.71 6.10
C GLN A 72 -20.17 5.41 5.30
N LEU A 73 -21.28 4.76 4.92
CA LEU A 73 -21.26 3.55 4.09
C LEU A 73 -20.68 3.84 2.69
N HIS A 74 -21.10 4.94 2.06
CA HIS A 74 -20.57 5.36 0.77
C HIS A 74 -19.06 5.66 0.85
N LYS A 75 -18.62 6.34 1.92
CA LYS A 75 -17.19 6.60 2.16
C LYS A 75 -16.39 5.31 2.34
N LEU A 76 -16.90 4.34 3.10
CA LEU A 76 -16.25 3.04 3.26
C LEU A 76 -16.16 2.29 1.93
N GLN A 77 -17.20 2.33 1.11
CA GLN A 77 -17.19 1.72 -0.21
C GLN A 77 -16.13 2.35 -1.12
N MET A 78 -16.03 3.68 -1.14
CA MET A 78 -14.98 4.39 -1.89
C MET A 78 -13.58 3.97 -1.43
N LEU A 79 -13.33 3.99 -0.12
CA LEU A 79 -12.06 3.55 0.46
C LEU A 79 -11.74 2.08 0.14
N GLN A 80 -12.75 1.21 0.13
CA GLN A 80 -12.58 -0.18 -0.25
C GLN A 80 -12.16 -0.32 -1.72
N THR A 81 -12.79 0.43 -2.63
CA THR A 81 -12.41 0.42 -4.04
C THR A 81 -11.00 0.97 -4.27
N GLU A 82 -10.60 2.00 -3.54
CA GLU A 82 -9.26 2.57 -3.58
C GLU A 82 -8.22 1.59 -3.04
N THR A 83 -8.52 0.90 -1.94
CA THR A 83 -7.65 -0.13 -1.37
C THR A 83 -7.45 -1.29 -2.36
N GLU A 84 -8.51 -1.75 -3.02
CA GLU A 84 -8.42 -2.80 -4.04
C GLU A 84 -7.69 -2.34 -5.32
N HIS A 85 -7.74 -1.05 -5.64
CA HIS A 85 -6.93 -0.48 -6.71
C HIS A 85 -5.44 -0.49 -6.34
N LEU A 86 -5.10 0.01 -5.15
CA LEU A 86 -3.72 0.06 -4.66
C LEU A 86 -3.09 -1.33 -4.55
N LYS A 87 -3.84 -2.34 -4.11
CA LYS A 87 -3.38 -3.74 -4.09
C LYS A 87 -3.01 -4.22 -5.50
N ARG A 88 -3.86 -3.98 -6.49
CA ARG A 88 -3.60 -4.37 -7.89
C ARG A 88 -2.39 -3.65 -8.48
N GLU A 89 -2.21 -2.37 -8.18
CA GLU A 89 -1.02 -1.62 -8.58
C GLU A 89 0.25 -2.19 -7.92
N LEU A 90 0.19 -2.53 -6.64
CA LEU A 90 1.30 -3.14 -5.91
C LEU A 90 1.70 -4.48 -6.53
N GLU A 91 0.74 -5.38 -6.76
CA GLU A 91 0.97 -6.66 -7.42
C GLU A 91 1.57 -6.49 -8.83
N SER A 92 1.11 -5.48 -9.58
CA SER A 92 1.67 -5.17 -10.90
C SER A 92 3.12 -4.71 -10.81
N LYS A 93 3.46 -3.91 -9.80
CA LYS A 93 4.83 -3.45 -9.57
C LYS A 93 5.74 -4.59 -9.09
N GLU A 94 5.26 -5.46 -8.22
CA GLU A 94 5.98 -6.67 -7.78
C GLU A 94 6.32 -7.57 -8.97
N ARG A 95 5.34 -7.88 -9.84
CA ARG A 95 5.59 -8.64 -11.07
C ARG A 95 6.64 -7.99 -11.98
N HIS A 96 6.64 -6.66 -12.05
CA HIS A 96 7.63 -5.93 -12.84
C HIS A 96 9.03 -6.03 -12.21
N ILE A 97 9.13 -5.90 -10.88
CA ILE A 97 10.38 -6.09 -10.13
C ILE A 97 10.92 -7.51 -10.35
N ASP A 98 10.07 -8.53 -10.28
CA ASP A 98 10.48 -9.92 -10.52
C ASP A 98 11.04 -10.11 -11.94
N THR A 99 10.39 -9.50 -12.92
CA THR A 99 10.83 -9.55 -14.33
C THR A 99 12.21 -8.91 -14.49
N LEU A 100 12.40 -7.71 -13.94
CA LEU A 100 13.69 -7.01 -13.98
C LEU A 100 14.78 -7.76 -13.22
N THR A 101 14.43 -8.40 -12.10
CA THR A 101 15.35 -9.22 -11.32
C THR A 101 15.81 -10.43 -12.14
N ASN A 102 14.87 -11.13 -12.78
CA ASN A 102 15.20 -12.25 -13.67
C ASN A 102 16.09 -11.81 -14.84
N GLU A 103 15.77 -10.70 -15.50
CA GLU A 103 16.61 -10.15 -16.57
C GLU A 103 18.02 -9.81 -16.09
N THR A 104 18.14 -9.18 -14.92
CA THR A 104 19.43 -8.84 -14.32
C THR A 104 20.25 -10.10 -14.00
N THR A 105 19.62 -11.14 -13.45
CA THR A 105 20.33 -12.41 -13.16
C THR A 105 20.82 -13.10 -14.43
N MET A 106 20.01 -13.12 -15.49
CA MET A 106 20.38 -13.67 -16.79
C MET A 106 21.55 -12.91 -17.41
N LEU A 107 21.48 -11.57 -17.43
CA LEU A 107 22.58 -10.72 -17.92
C LEU A 107 23.87 -10.96 -17.12
N HIS A 108 23.78 -11.12 -15.80
CA HIS A 108 24.93 -11.42 -14.97
C HIS A 108 25.55 -12.79 -15.31
N SER A 109 24.72 -13.81 -15.54
CA SER A 109 25.18 -15.13 -15.98
C SER A 109 25.87 -15.07 -17.35
N MET A 110 25.31 -14.32 -18.29
CA MET A 110 25.93 -14.13 -19.62
C MET A 110 27.28 -13.42 -19.50
N LEU A 111 27.37 -12.38 -18.67
CA LEU A 111 28.62 -11.66 -18.43
C LEU A 111 29.69 -12.57 -17.83
N GLN A 112 29.33 -13.42 -16.86
CA GLN A 112 30.26 -14.39 -16.29
C GLN A 112 30.79 -15.38 -17.34
N HIS A 113 29.90 -15.91 -18.19
CA HIS A 113 30.29 -16.82 -19.27
C HIS A 113 31.25 -16.15 -20.26
N GLU A 114 30.94 -14.94 -20.71
CA GLU A 114 31.83 -14.16 -21.60
C GLU A 114 33.19 -13.86 -20.94
N GLN A 115 33.19 -13.58 -19.63
CA GLN A 115 34.42 -13.34 -18.89
C GLN A 115 35.29 -14.60 -18.79
N GLU A 116 34.68 -15.77 -18.60
CA GLU A 116 35.36 -17.07 -18.61
C GLU A 116 35.92 -17.40 -20.00
N ALA A 117 35.11 -17.28 -21.05
CA ALA A 117 35.55 -17.44 -22.43
C ALA A 117 36.74 -16.52 -22.74
N GLY A 118 36.70 -15.27 -22.29
CA GLY A 118 37.81 -14.33 -22.42
C GLY A 118 39.07 -14.74 -21.65
N LYS A 119 38.94 -15.39 -20.48
CA LYS A 119 40.10 -15.95 -19.75
C LYS A 119 40.73 -17.10 -20.54
N ASP A 120 39.92 -17.98 -21.10
CA ASP A 120 40.43 -19.13 -21.85
C ASP A 120 41.07 -18.73 -23.17
N LEU A 121 40.50 -17.74 -23.88
CA LEU A 121 41.13 -17.14 -25.06
C LEU A 121 42.50 -16.53 -24.72
N ARG A 122 42.63 -15.83 -23.58
CA ARG A 122 43.93 -15.28 -23.14
C ARG A 122 44.97 -16.38 -22.90
N LYS A 123 44.59 -17.47 -22.22
CA LYS A 123 45.49 -18.63 -22.03
C LYS A 123 45.89 -19.25 -23.36
N LEU A 124 44.96 -19.37 -24.30
CA LEU A 124 45.25 -19.92 -25.62
C LEU A 124 46.26 -19.05 -26.37
N ILE A 125 46.06 -17.72 -26.36
CA ILE A 125 47.00 -16.76 -26.96
C ILE A 125 48.38 -16.87 -26.32
N GLU A 126 48.47 -16.94 -24.99
CA GLU A 126 49.75 -17.09 -24.28
C GLU A 126 50.47 -18.39 -24.69
N ASN A 127 49.76 -19.51 -24.73
CA ASN A 127 50.30 -20.78 -25.19
C ASN A 127 50.78 -20.69 -26.65
N SER A 128 50.00 -20.08 -27.55
CA SER A 128 50.39 -19.88 -28.94
C SER A 128 51.64 -19.01 -29.08
N GLN A 129 51.77 -17.95 -28.27
CA GLN A 129 52.96 -17.10 -28.25
C GLN A 129 54.20 -17.86 -27.78
N VAL A 130 54.08 -18.70 -26.76
CA VAL A 130 55.19 -19.55 -26.27
C VAL A 130 55.63 -20.53 -27.37
N LEU A 131 54.69 -21.22 -28.00
CA LEU A 131 54.99 -22.15 -29.09
C LEU A 131 55.66 -21.46 -30.27
N GLN A 132 55.19 -20.25 -30.63
CA GLN A 132 55.80 -19.47 -31.70
C GLN A 132 57.24 -19.07 -31.39
N LYS A 133 57.53 -18.66 -30.14
CA LYS A 133 58.91 -18.37 -29.71
C LYS A 133 59.81 -19.61 -29.78
N GLN A 134 59.33 -20.75 -29.27
CA GLN A 134 60.08 -22.01 -29.35
C GLN A 134 60.38 -22.41 -30.80
N GLN A 135 59.40 -22.21 -31.70
CA GLN A 135 59.60 -22.50 -33.12
C GLN A 135 60.63 -21.55 -33.76
N GLN A 136 60.58 -20.26 -33.44
CA GLN A 136 61.58 -19.28 -33.91
C GLN A 136 62.99 -19.61 -33.42
N GLU A 137 63.15 -19.94 -32.14
CA GLU A 137 64.43 -20.36 -31.55
C GLU A 137 64.98 -21.62 -32.24
N LYS A 138 64.11 -22.59 -32.52
CA LYS A 138 64.50 -23.81 -33.24
C LYS A 138 64.99 -23.52 -34.66
N ILE A 139 64.31 -22.63 -35.38
CA ILE A 139 64.73 -22.20 -36.74
C ILE A 139 66.10 -21.55 -36.66
N LEU A 140 66.31 -20.63 -35.72
CA LEU A 140 67.60 -19.94 -35.53
C LEU A 140 68.74 -20.94 -35.28
N MET A 141 68.52 -21.93 -34.40
CA MET A 141 69.51 -22.97 -34.13
C MET A 141 69.84 -23.82 -35.36
N LEU A 142 68.85 -24.14 -36.20
CA LEU A 142 69.05 -24.89 -37.44
C LEU A 142 69.84 -24.07 -38.47
N GLU A 143 69.55 -22.78 -38.61
CA GLU A 143 70.28 -21.86 -39.49
C GLU A 143 71.75 -21.71 -39.06
N ASP A 144 72.00 -21.55 -37.75
CA ASP A 144 73.36 -21.50 -37.19
C ASP A 144 74.13 -22.82 -37.40
N SER A 145 73.45 -23.95 -37.31
CA SER A 145 74.06 -25.26 -37.55
C SER A 145 74.45 -25.43 -39.02
N HIS A 146 73.55 -25.06 -39.94
CA HIS A 146 73.79 -25.12 -41.38
C HIS A 146 74.91 -24.18 -41.86
N THR A 147 75.03 -22.99 -41.27
CA THR A 147 76.12 -22.06 -41.61
C THR A 147 77.48 -22.59 -41.16
N LYS A 148 77.56 -23.18 -39.96
CA LYS A 148 78.78 -23.83 -39.45
C LYS A 148 79.21 -25.04 -40.29
N GLU A 149 78.26 -25.88 -40.70
CA GLU A 149 78.54 -27.01 -41.60
C GLU A 149 79.10 -26.54 -42.94
N LYS A 150 78.51 -25.50 -43.55
CA LYS A 150 79.02 -24.93 -44.81
C LYS A 150 80.43 -24.37 -44.65
N SER A 151 80.73 -23.64 -43.57
CA SER A 151 82.09 -23.15 -43.30
C SER A 151 83.08 -24.31 -43.18
N SER A 152 82.75 -25.32 -42.37
CA SER A 152 83.60 -26.49 -42.17
C SER A 152 83.86 -27.26 -43.47
N PHE A 153 82.87 -27.35 -44.35
CA PHE A 153 83.00 -27.95 -45.67
C PHE A 153 84.01 -27.18 -46.55
N TRP A 154 83.89 -25.85 -46.64
CA TRP A 154 84.83 -25.04 -47.42
C TRP A 154 86.25 -25.03 -46.82
N ASP A 155 86.38 -25.06 -45.49
CA ASP A 155 87.67 -25.11 -44.78
C ASP A 155 88.39 -26.45 -44.95
N ARG A 156 87.66 -27.54 -45.22
CA ARG A 156 88.24 -28.83 -45.63
C ARG A 156 88.70 -28.79 -47.08
N PHE A 157 87.93 -28.14 -47.95
CA PHE A 157 88.24 -28.07 -49.38
C PHE A 157 89.48 -27.21 -49.68
N ARG A 158 89.76 -26.17 -48.88
CA ARG A 158 90.98 -25.34 -49.02
C ARG A 158 92.27 -25.98 -48.48
N ARG A 159 92.18 -27.12 -47.79
CA ARG A 159 93.33 -27.81 -47.17
C ARG A 159 93.87 -29.00 -47.98
N GLN A 160 93.30 -29.28 -49.15
CA GLN A 160 93.84 -30.16 -50.18
C GLN A 160 94.52 -29.34 -51.27
#